data_AF-A0A9D6P3U2-F1
#
_entry.id   AF-A0A9D6P3U2-F1
#
_cell.length_a   1.000
_cell.length_b   1.000
_cell.length_c   1.000
_cell.angle_alpha   90.00
_cell.angle_beta   90.00
_cell.angle_gamma   90.00
#
_symmetry.space_group_name_H-M   'P 1'
#
loop_
_entity.id
_entity.type
_entity.pdbx_description
1 polymer ?
#
loop_
_entity_poly.entity_id
_entity_poly.type
_entity_poly.pdbx_seq_one_letter_code
_entity_poly.pdbx_strand_id
1 'polypeptide(L)'
;MLQSSVTMKQLIRNALSTIAWTLGTVVTTIAVLAWGSSFAWDFSRLDAYGLFPLFGLLAFSLMWTHYIILALRVWTDAPKVATYAHITQWIVLFCLLAHPGILLFTLYQDGFGFPPGSYKAYVGETMVGFVLLGTIAWVAFMGYELKRVIAIGPWWKYVLAASAIAMLLILIHSLNLGTHLQSGWLRTVWYLYGATLLLSYGYLARKGRLVTN
;
A
#
# COMPACT_ATOMS: atom_id res chain seq x y z
N MET A 1 -16.48 -22.95 -40.47
CA MET A 1 -16.27 -22.77 -39.01
C MET A 1 -15.52 -21.46 -38.81
N LEU A 2 -16.21 -20.41 -38.36
CA LEU A 2 -15.56 -19.15 -38.01
C LEU A 2 -15.02 -19.27 -36.59
N GLN A 3 -13.70 -19.27 -36.41
CA GLN A 3 -13.08 -19.11 -35.09
C GLN A 3 -13.52 -17.73 -34.54
N SER A 4 -14.27 -17.71 -33.45
CA SER A 4 -14.57 -16.47 -32.75
C SER A 4 -13.26 -15.90 -32.21
N SER A 5 -12.88 -14.71 -32.68
CA SER A 5 -11.68 -14.03 -32.19
C SER A 5 -11.87 -13.70 -30.71
N VAL A 6 -11.02 -14.26 -29.85
CA VAL A 6 -11.03 -13.93 -28.41
C VAL A 6 -10.68 -12.44 -28.26
N THR A 7 -11.55 -11.69 -27.58
CA THR A 7 -11.31 -10.25 -27.35
C THR A 7 -10.26 -10.04 -26.27
N MET A 8 -9.54 -8.90 -26.31
CA MET A 8 -8.58 -8.50 -25.26
C MET A 8 -9.22 -8.51 -23.85
N LYS A 9 -10.47 -8.06 -23.74
CA LYS A 9 -11.24 -8.08 -22.49
C LYS A 9 -11.38 -9.52 -21.96
N GLN A 10 -11.67 -10.49 -22.82
CA GLN A 10 -11.79 -11.89 -22.44
C GLN A 10 -10.44 -12.52 -22.05
N LEU A 11 -9.36 -12.18 -22.75
CA LEU A 11 -8.01 -12.62 -22.37
C LEU A 11 -7.63 -12.14 -20.96
N ILE A 12 -7.81 -10.85 -20.68
CA ILE A 12 -7.49 -10.28 -19.36
C ILE A 12 -8.41 -10.85 -18.28
N ARG A 13 -9.70 -11.04 -18.58
CA ARG A 13 -10.64 -11.71 -17.67
C ARG A 13 -10.14 -13.08 -17.24
N ASN A 14 -9.69 -13.89 -18.21
CA ASN A 14 -9.21 -15.25 -17.96
C ASN A 14 -7.84 -15.27 -17.25
N ALA A 15 -7.00 -14.25 -17.50
CA ALA A 15 -5.66 -14.15 -16.92
C ALA A 15 -5.60 -13.33 -15.62
N LEU A 16 -6.72 -12.80 -15.11
CA LEU A 16 -6.70 -11.82 -14.02
C LEU A 16 -5.99 -12.32 -12.75
N SER A 17 -6.16 -13.60 -12.41
CA SER A 17 -5.46 -14.20 -11.25
C SER A 17 -3.94 -14.19 -11.45
N THR A 18 -3.47 -14.62 -12.61
CA THR A 18 -2.05 -14.61 -12.99
C THR A 18 -1.50 -13.19 -13.01
N ILE A 19 -2.27 -12.22 -13.54
CA ILE A 19 -1.91 -10.80 -13.56
C ILE A 19 -1.75 -10.28 -12.12
N ALA A 20 -2.69 -10.60 -11.23
CA ALA A 20 -2.64 -10.18 -9.83
C ALA A 20 -1.39 -10.67 -9.11
N TRP A 21 -1.09 -11.98 -9.22
CA TRP A 21 0.10 -12.57 -8.63
C TRP A 21 1.39 -12.01 -9.24
N THR A 22 1.48 -11.93 -10.57
CA THR A 22 2.66 -11.41 -11.26
C THR A 22 2.91 -9.96 -10.88
N LEU A 23 1.88 -9.11 -10.92
CA LEU A 23 2.01 -7.71 -10.54
C LEU A 23 2.43 -7.57 -9.07
N GLY A 24 1.79 -8.33 -8.18
CA GLY A 24 2.15 -8.38 -6.75
C GLY A 24 3.62 -8.72 -6.54
N THR A 25 4.11 -9.81 -7.16
CA THR A 25 5.51 -10.24 -7.07
C THR A 25 6.47 -9.20 -7.65
N VAL A 26 6.13 -8.58 -8.78
CA VAL A 26 6.97 -7.57 -9.41
C VAL A 26 7.13 -6.36 -8.50
N VAL A 27 6.03 -5.81 -7.97
CA VAL A 27 6.10 -4.60 -7.15
C VAL A 27 6.77 -4.83 -5.80
N THR A 28 6.60 -6.01 -5.19
CA THR A 28 7.33 -6.35 -3.95
C THR A 28 8.80 -6.58 -4.22
N THR A 29 9.16 -7.21 -5.34
CA THR A 29 10.57 -7.36 -5.75
C THR A 29 11.22 -6.01 -5.98
N ILE A 30 10.54 -5.08 -6.66
CA ILE A 30 11.02 -3.69 -6.84
C ILE A 30 11.28 -3.02 -5.49
N ALA A 31 10.36 -3.14 -4.54
CA ALA A 31 10.53 -2.60 -3.19
C ALA A 31 11.74 -3.19 -2.46
N VAL A 32 11.91 -4.52 -2.49
CA VAL A 32 13.05 -5.22 -1.88
C VAL A 32 14.37 -4.85 -2.54
N LEU A 33 14.41 -4.77 -3.88
CA LEU A 33 15.62 -4.39 -4.61
C LEU A 33 16.04 -2.96 -4.28
N ALA A 34 15.09 -2.02 -4.23
CA ALA A 34 15.40 -0.64 -3.88
C ALA A 34 15.88 -0.51 -2.42
N TRP A 35 15.23 -1.21 -1.49
CA TRP A 35 15.69 -1.29 -0.10
C TRP A 35 17.08 -1.94 0.01
N GLY A 36 17.31 -3.11 -0.57
CA GLY A 36 18.60 -3.79 -0.50
C GLY A 36 19.73 -2.98 -1.16
N SER A 37 19.43 -2.28 -2.25
CA SER A 37 20.40 -1.42 -2.94
C SER A 37 20.90 -0.25 -2.09
N SER A 38 20.10 0.27 -1.14
CA SER A 38 20.58 1.36 -0.26
C SER A 38 21.63 0.89 0.75
N PHE A 39 21.73 -0.43 0.97
CA PHE A 39 22.76 -1.05 1.80
C PHE A 39 23.90 -1.62 0.95
N ALA A 40 23.90 -1.39 -0.37
CA ALA A 40 24.80 -2.09 -1.30
C ALA A 40 24.77 -3.63 -1.12
N TRP A 41 23.65 -4.18 -0.65
CA TRP A 41 23.50 -5.59 -0.26
C TRP A 41 24.44 -6.08 0.84
N ASP A 42 25.04 -5.17 1.61
CA ASP A 42 25.78 -5.47 2.84
C ASP A 42 24.90 -5.21 4.07
N PHE A 43 24.45 -6.29 4.71
CA PHE A 43 23.56 -6.24 5.87
C PHE A 43 24.28 -6.32 7.21
N SER A 44 25.61 -6.19 7.24
CA SER A 44 26.42 -6.26 8.48
C SER A 44 26.04 -5.20 9.51
N ARG A 45 25.43 -4.09 9.08
CA ARG A 45 24.97 -2.97 9.92
C ARG A 45 23.46 -2.75 9.87
N LEU A 46 22.69 -3.74 9.45
CA LEU A 46 21.24 -3.62 9.40
C LEU A 46 20.68 -3.55 10.83
N ASP A 47 20.07 -2.41 11.16
CA ASP A 47 19.38 -2.17 12.42
C ASP A 47 17.86 -1.98 12.20
N ALA A 48 17.14 -1.69 13.29
CA ALA A 48 15.70 -1.48 13.24
C ALA A 48 15.30 -0.26 12.37
N TYR A 49 16.11 0.80 12.38
CA TYR A 49 15.91 2.00 11.56
C TYR A 49 16.09 1.73 10.07
N GLY A 50 17.00 0.83 9.71
CA GLY A 50 17.18 0.35 8.34
C GLY A 50 16.12 -0.65 7.89
N LEU A 51 15.51 -1.40 8.82
CA LEU A 51 14.53 -2.45 8.51
C LEU A 51 13.10 -1.92 8.38
N PHE A 52 12.65 -1.02 9.27
CA PHE A 52 11.25 -0.57 9.27
C PHE A 52 10.75 0.03 7.93
N PRO A 53 11.56 0.74 7.11
CA PRO A 53 11.09 1.33 5.86
C PRO A 53 10.68 0.29 4.82
N LEU A 54 11.30 -0.91 4.84
CA LEU A 54 10.96 -2.01 3.94
C LEU A 54 9.47 -2.38 4.05
N PHE A 55 8.97 -2.46 5.27
CA PHE A 55 7.56 -2.79 5.51
C PHE A 55 6.62 -1.69 4.98
N GLY A 56 7.02 -0.43 5.05
CA GLY A 56 6.25 0.67 4.45
C GLY A 56 6.19 0.57 2.92
N LEU A 57 7.32 0.26 2.26
CA LEU A 57 7.40 0.04 0.82
C LEU A 57 6.54 -1.15 0.37
N LEU A 58 6.62 -2.27 1.08
CA LEU A 58 5.85 -3.49 0.78
C LEU A 58 4.34 -3.27 0.99
N ALA A 59 3.94 -2.63 2.09
CA ALA A 59 2.54 -2.34 2.39
C ALA A 59 1.91 -1.48 1.29
N PHE A 60 2.53 -0.34 0.96
CA PHE A 60 2.02 0.55 -0.09
C PHE A 60 1.93 -0.16 -1.44
N SER A 61 2.99 -0.88 -1.83
CA SER A 61 3.07 -1.55 -3.13
C SER A 61 1.95 -2.59 -3.30
N LEU A 62 1.71 -3.43 -2.29
CA LEU A 62 0.63 -4.43 -2.33
C LEU A 62 -0.77 -3.81 -2.23
N MET A 63 -0.96 -2.77 -1.42
CA MET A 63 -2.26 -2.08 -1.39
C MET A 63 -2.55 -1.39 -2.73
N TRP A 64 -1.53 -0.83 -3.38
CA TRP A 64 -1.66 -0.25 -4.73
C TRP A 64 -2.16 -1.31 -5.73
N THR A 65 -1.60 -2.52 -5.73
CA THR A 65 -2.07 -3.57 -6.66
C THR A 65 -3.53 -3.95 -6.41
N HIS A 66 -4.02 -3.92 -5.16
CA HIS A 66 -5.44 -4.21 -4.87
C HIS A 66 -6.38 -3.30 -5.64
N TYR A 67 -6.04 -2.01 -5.77
CA TYR A 67 -6.84 -1.05 -6.55
C TYR A 67 -6.71 -1.27 -8.06
N ILE A 68 -5.50 -1.58 -8.56
CA ILE A 68 -5.31 -1.91 -9.98
C ILE A 68 -6.12 -3.15 -10.37
N ILE A 69 -6.03 -4.21 -9.57
CA ILE A 69 -6.75 -5.47 -9.80
C ILE A 69 -8.26 -5.27 -9.65
N LEU A 70 -8.71 -4.43 -8.71
CA LEU A 70 -10.12 -4.06 -8.60
C LEU A 70 -10.62 -3.34 -9.86
N ALA A 71 -9.86 -2.36 -10.38
CA ALA A 71 -10.20 -1.65 -11.61
C ALA A 71 -10.27 -2.60 -12.82
N LEU A 72 -9.28 -3.47 -13.00
CA LEU A 72 -9.26 -4.47 -14.06
C LEU A 72 -10.42 -5.46 -13.94
N ARG A 73 -10.74 -5.91 -12.73
CA ARG A 73 -11.89 -6.79 -12.46
C ARG A 73 -13.20 -6.13 -12.88
N VAL A 74 -13.41 -4.88 -12.50
CA VAL A 74 -14.63 -4.13 -12.86
C VAL A 74 -14.71 -3.88 -14.36
N TRP A 75 -13.58 -3.63 -15.03
CA TRP A 75 -13.56 -3.43 -16.48
C TRP A 75 -13.82 -4.72 -17.28
N THR A 76 -13.31 -5.85 -16.79
CA THR A 76 -13.43 -7.17 -17.44
C THR A 76 -14.65 -7.98 -17.04
N ASP A 77 -15.40 -7.55 -16.00
CA ASP A 77 -16.44 -8.35 -15.35
C ASP A 77 -15.93 -9.72 -14.85
N ALA A 78 -14.67 -9.74 -14.41
CA ALA A 78 -14.02 -10.94 -13.91
C ALA A 78 -14.49 -11.33 -12.49
N PRO A 79 -14.41 -12.63 -12.14
CA PRO A 79 -14.62 -13.06 -10.77
C PRO A 79 -13.58 -12.44 -9.82
N LYS A 80 -13.89 -12.41 -8.53
CA LYS A 80 -12.95 -11.97 -7.49
C LYS A 80 -11.74 -12.91 -7.44
N VAL A 81 -10.53 -12.37 -7.37
CA VAL A 81 -9.30 -13.13 -7.12
C VAL A 81 -9.11 -13.31 -5.61
N ALA A 82 -10.00 -14.11 -5.00
CA ALA A 82 -10.16 -14.18 -3.55
C ALA A 82 -8.87 -14.62 -2.82
N THR A 83 -8.18 -15.64 -3.32
CA THR A 83 -6.94 -16.14 -2.71
C THR A 83 -5.83 -15.10 -2.67
N TYR A 84 -5.62 -14.38 -3.78
CA TYR A 84 -4.66 -13.28 -3.85
C TYR A 84 -5.00 -12.20 -2.82
N ALA A 85 -6.25 -11.73 -2.82
CA ALA A 85 -6.70 -10.70 -1.90
C ALA A 85 -6.57 -11.13 -0.44
N HIS A 86 -6.95 -12.37 -0.10
CA HIS A 86 -6.85 -12.90 1.25
C HIS A 86 -5.40 -12.96 1.76
N ILE A 87 -4.49 -13.57 0.98
CA ILE A 87 -3.09 -13.72 1.37
C ILE A 87 -2.42 -12.34 1.48
N THR A 88 -2.56 -11.51 0.46
CA THR A 88 -1.89 -10.21 0.45
C THR A 88 -2.48 -9.23 1.46
N GLN A 89 -3.76 -9.34 1.85
CA GLN A 89 -4.31 -8.56 2.97
C GLN A 89 -3.64 -8.90 4.31
N TRP A 90 -3.32 -10.17 4.58
CA TRP A 90 -2.57 -10.54 5.78
C TRP A 90 -1.13 -10.02 5.75
N ILE A 91 -0.47 -10.09 4.59
CA ILE A 91 0.87 -9.52 4.41
C ILE A 91 0.85 -8.01 4.62
N VAL A 92 -0.13 -7.30 4.04
CA VAL A 92 -0.31 -5.86 4.21
C VAL A 92 -0.55 -5.51 5.67
N LEU A 93 -1.44 -6.23 6.37
CA LEU A 93 -1.69 -5.99 7.80
C LEU A 93 -0.41 -6.16 8.61
N PHE A 94 0.34 -7.24 8.39
CA PHE A 94 1.64 -7.44 9.05
C PHE A 94 2.60 -6.28 8.78
N CYS A 95 2.73 -5.86 7.52
CA CYS A 95 3.61 -4.76 7.14
C CYS A 95 3.16 -3.41 7.73
N LEU A 96 1.85 -3.14 7.77
CA LEU A 96 1.27 -1.93 8.39
C LEU A 96 1.49 -1.89 9.90
N LEU A 97 1.55 -3.04 10.57
CA LEU A 97 1.87 -3.11 12.00
C LEU A 97 3.39 -3.00 12.22
N ALA A 98 4.19 -3.74 11.46
CA ALA A 98 5.63 -3.78 11.58
C ALA A 98 6.28 -2.42 11.27
N HIS A 99 5.81 -1.70 10.25
CA HIS A 99 6.41 -0.43 9.82
C HIS A 99 6.47 0.62 10.95
N PRO A 100 5.34 1.16 11.45
CA PRO A 100 5.39 2.10 12.58
C PRO A 100 5.74 1.40 13.89
N GLY A 101 5.40 0.12 14.06
CA GLY A 101 5.64 -0.62 15.31
C GLY A 101 7.13 -0.77 15.65
N ILE A 102 7.95 -1.13 14.66
CA ILE A 102 9.41 -1.23 14.84
C ILE A 102 10.00 0.14 15.17
N LEU A 103 9.60 1.18 14.42
CA LEU A 103 10.07 2.54 14.67
C LEU A 103 9.71 3.02 16.09
N LEU A 104 8.45 2.86 16.49
CA LEU A 104 7.97 3.28 17.81
C LEU A 104 8.66 2.53 18.95
N PHE A 105 8.84 1.22 18.79
CA PHE A 105 9.53 0.42 19.79
C PHE A 105 10.99 0.85 19.94
N THR A 106 11.68 1.08 18.81
CA THR A 106 13.08 1.53 18.82
C THR A 106 13.23 2.91 19.45
N LEU A 107 12.37 3.87 19.08
CA LEU A 107 12.37 5.21 19.69
C LEU A 107 12.09 5.18 21.20
N TYR A 108 11.22 4.27 21.64
CA TYR A 108 10.97 4.06 23.07
C TYR A 108 12.22 3.52 23.78
N GLN A 109 12.90 2.52 23.20
CA GLN A 109 14.16 1.98 23.75
C GLN A 109 15.27 3.02 23.82
N ASP A 110 15.32 3.93 22.85
CA ASP A 110 16.28 5.02 22.79
C ASP A 110 15.94 6.17 23.77
N GLY A 111 14.86 6.05 24.54
CA GLY A 111 14.50 7.01 25.60
C GLY A 111 13.67 8.20 25.12
N PHE A 112 13.22 8.23 23.86
CA PHE A 112 12.38 9.31 23.33
C PHE A 112 10.91 9.22 23.78
N GLY A 113 10.51 8.12 24.42
CA GLY A 113 9.15 7.92 24.94
C GLY A 113 8.10 7.73 23.84
N PHE A 114 6.85 8.09 24.15
CA PHE A 114 5.73 7.94 23.24
C PHE A 114 5.49 9.19 22.37
N PRO A 115 4.80 9.05 21.22
CA PRO A 115 4.34 10.19 20.44
C PRO A 115 3.50 11.19 21.27
N PRO A 116 3.50 12.49 20.91
CA PRO A 116 4.14 13.08 19.73
C PRO A 116 5.63 13.42 19.92
N GLY A 117 6.16 13.36 21.15
CA GLY A 117 7.54 13.75 21.45
C GLY A 117 8.57 12.96 20.64
N SER A 118 8.42 11.63 20.61
CA SER A 118 9.32 10.75 19.84
C SER A 118 9.30 10.98 18.34
N TYR A 119 8.15 11.34 17.76
CA TYR A 119 8.07 11.70 16.34
C TYR A 119 8.82 12.99 16.03
N LYS A 120 8.65 14.03 16.86
CA LYS A 120 9.39 15.29 16.67
C LYS A 120 10.89 15.07 16.80
N ALA A 121 11.33 14.22 17.72
CA ALA A 121 12.73 13.87 17.87
C ALA A 121 13.29 13.14 16.63
N TYR A 122 12.50 12.25 16.02
CA TYR A 122 12.94 11.44 14.88
C TYR A 122 12.96 12.20 13.55
N VAL A 123 11.88 12.91 13.19
CA VAL A 123 11.77 13.58 11.88
C VAL A 123 12.02 15.10 11.92
N GLY A 124 12.11 15.68 13.11
CA GLY A 124 12.14 17.14 13.30
C GLY A 124 10.74 17.77 13.28
N GLU A 125 10.65 18.98 13.84
CA GLU A 125 9.36 19.66 14.05
C GLU A 125 8.64 20.01 12.74
N THR A 126 9.38 20.37 11.69
CA THR A 126 8.81 20.76 10.39
C THR A 126 8.18 19.58 9.63
N MET A 127 8.63 18.36 9.89
CA MET A 127 8.21 17.16 9.15
C MET A 127 7.19 16.31 9.90
N VAL A 128 6.90 16.63 11.17
CA VAL A 128 5.94 15.88 12.00
C VAL A 128 4.55 15.81 11.35
N GLY A 129 4.16 16.83 10.58
CA GLY A 129 2.89 16.86 9.86
C GLY A 129 2.74 15.67 8.90
N PHE A 130 3.82 15.27 8.22
CA PHE A 130 3.78 14.10 7.33
C PHE A 130 3.67 12.79 8.12
N VAL A 131 4.22 12.70 9.33
CA VAL A 131 4.02 11.53 10.23
C VAL A 131 2.57 11.40 10.65
N LEU A 132 1.89 12.53 10.91
CA LEU A 132 0.46 12.54 11.23
C LEU A 132 -0.38 12.03 10.06
N LEU A 133 -0.03 12.34 8.81
CA LEU A 133 -0.72 11.77 7.63
C LEU A 133 -0.63 10.24 7.63
N GLY A 134 0.56 9.70 7.90
CA GLY A 134 0.78 8.26 8.02
C GLY A 134 -0.03 7.64 9.17
N THR A 135 -0.10 8.33 10.32
CA THR A 135 -0.87 7.88 11.49
C THR A 135 -2.37 7.85 11.21
N ILE A 136 -2.93 8.91 10.60
CA ILE A 136 -4.34 8.98 10.20
C ILE A 136 -4.67 7.86 9.21
N ALA A 137 -3.80 7.65 8.22
CA ALA A 137 -3.98 6.60 7.25
C ALA A 137 -3.93 5.19 7.88
N TRP A 138 -2.98 4.98 8.80
CA TRP A 138 -2.86 3.73 9.55
C TRP A 138 -4.15 3.42 10.33
N VAL A 139 -4.72 4.40 11.04
CA VAL A 139 -6.01 4.23 11.75
C VAL A 139 -7.14 3.86 10.77
N ALA A 140 -7.21 4.50 9.61
CA ALA A 140 -8.21 4.17 8.60
C ALA A 140 -8.07 2.74 8.08
N PHE A 141 -6.84 2.27 7.81
CA PHE A 141 -6.60 0.89 7.38
C PHE A 141 -6.89 -0.12 8.49
N MET A 142 -6.55 0.18 9.75
CA MET A 142 -6.93 -0.69 10.88
C MET A 142 -8.46 -0.77 11.02
N GLY A 143 -9.16 0.35 10.82
CA GLY A 143 -10.62 0.37 10.75
C GLY A 143 -11.19 -0.52 9.64
N TYR A 144 -10.54 -0.56 8.47
CA TYR A 144 -10.92 -1.47 7.39
C TYR A 144 -10.74 -2.95 7.77
N GLU A 145 -9.68 -3.29 8.50
CA GLU A 145 -9.41 -4.67 8.93
C GLU A 145 -10.43 -5.18 9.97
N LEU A 146 -11.17 -4.29 10.65
CA LEU A 146 -12.26 -4.69 11.56
C LEU A 146 -13.36 -5.50 10.87
N LYS A 147 -13.49 -5.45 9.53
CA LYS A 147 -14.43 -6.30 8.77
C LYS A 147 -14.33 -7.79 9.08
N ARG A 148 -13.21 -8.23 9.65
CA ARG A 148 -12.96 -9.62 10.06
C ARG A 148 -13.73 -10.00 11.33
N VAL A 149 -14.09 -9.03 12.16
CA VAL A 149 -14.68 -9.23 13.49
C VAL A 149 -16.03 -8.54 13.66
N ILE A 150 -16.34 -7.50 12.87
CA ILE A 150 -17.63 -6.79 12.92
C ILE A 150 -18.43 -6.97 11.63
N ALA A 151 -19.76 -6.97 11.76
CA ALA A 151 -20.67 -7.06 10.63
C ALA A 151 -20.57 -5.81 9.74
N ILE A 152 -20.51 -6.05 8.42
CA ILE A 152 -20.46 -4.99 7.41
C ILE A 152 -21.86 -4.42 7.18
N GLY A 153 -22.10 -3.18 7.62
CA GLY A 153 -23.37 -2.46 7.45
C GLY A 153 -23.33 -1.35 6.39
N PRO A 154 -24.44 -0.59 6.20
CA PRO A 154 -24.53 0.49 5.21
C PRO A 154 -23.52 1.63 5.41
N TRP A 155 -23.03 1.81 6.64
CA TRP A 155 -22.00 2.80 6.99
C TRP A 155 -20.60 2.39 6.52
N TRP A 156 -20.39 1.14 6.09
CA TRP A 156 -19.09 0.64 5.66
C TRP A 156 -18.51 1.40 4.45
N LYS A 157 -19.38 2.01 3.63
CA LYS A 157 -18.96 2.92 2.55
C LYS A 157 -18.05 4.05 3.04
N TYR A 158 -18.23 4.51 4.29
CA TYR A 158 -17.37 5.54 4.88
C TYR A 158 -15.99 5.00 5.26
N VAL A 159 -15.90 3.75 5.71
CA VAL A 159 -14.62 3.07 5.94
C VAL A 159 -13.87 2.86 4.63
N LEU A 160 -14.58 2.47 3.57
CA LEU A 160 -14.00 2.35 2.22
C LEU A 160 -13.52 3.71 1.70
N ALA A 161 -14.30 4.78 1.88
CA ALA A 161 -13.90 6.14 1.52
C ALA A 161 -12.67 6.59 2.32
N ALA A 162 -12.65 6.37 3.63
CA ALA A 162 -11.52 6.67 4.49
C ALA A 162 -10.26 5.91 4.07
N SER A 163 -10.39 4.62 3.72
CA SER A 163 -9.27 3.81 3.21
C SER A 163 -8.76 4.32 1.86
N ALA A 164 -9.65 4.76 0.97
CA ALA A 164 -9.27 5.34 -0.30
C ALA A 164 -8.50 6.66 -0.12
N ILE A 165 -8.95 7.52 0.81
CA ILE A 165 -8.24 8.75 1.19
C ILE A 165 -6.90 8.40 1.84
N ALA A 166 -6.87 7.42 2.74
CA ALA A 166 -5.67 6.95 3.44
C ALA A 166 -4.56 6.52 2.48
N MET A 167 -4.89 5.87 1.36
CA MET A 167 -3.92 5.55 0.31
C MET A 167 -3.23 6.79 -0.28
N LEU A 168 -3.95 7.90 -0.45
CA LEU A 168 -3.37 9.16 -0.92
C LEU A 168 -2.51 9.80 0.17
N LEU A 169 -2.96 9.73 1.43
CA LEU A 169 -2.18 10.21 2.57
C LEU A 169 -0.86 9.46 2.73
N ILE A 170 -0.84 8.12 2.59
CA ILE A 170 0.42 7.37 2.65
C ILE A 170 1.32 7.60 1.44
N LEU A 171 0.75 7.90 0.27
CA LEU A 171 1.53 8.32 -0.89
C LEU A 171 2.26 9.65 -0.60
N ILE A 172 1.55 10.64 -0.05
CA ILE A 172 2.15 11.93 0.33
C ILE A 172 3.17 11.74 1.46
N HIS A 173 2.81 10.99 2.51
CA HIS A 173 3.70 10.64 3.61
C HIS A 173 5.00 10.00 3.10
N SER A 174 4.90 9.00 2.25
CA SER A 174 6.06 8.27 1.73
C SER A 174 6.95 9.13 0.81
N LEU A 175 6.37 9.97 -0.04
CA LEU A 175 7.15 10.89 -0.89
C LEU A 175 7.92 11.96 -0.10
N ASN A 176 7.45 12.33 1.10
CA ASN A 176 8.08 13.36 1.92
C ASN A 176 9.01 12.79 3.00
N LEU A 177 8.75 11.60 3.53
CA LEU A 177 9.53 11.01 4.63
C LEU A 177 10.31 9.74 4.24
N GLY A 178 9.91 9.04 3.19
CA GLY A 178 10.56 7.80 2.80
C GLY A 178 11.98 8.07 2.32
N THR A 179 12.98 7.64 3.09
CA THR A 179 14.41 7.84 2.77
C THR A 179 14.76 7.35 1.36
N HIS A 180 14.27 6.17 0.97
CA HIS A 180 14.44 5.58 -0.36
C HIS A 180 13.69 6.32 -1.48
N LEU A 181 12.82 7.27 -1.15
CA LEU A 181 11.99 8.03 -2.08
C LEU A 181 12.43 9.49 -2.21
N GLN A 182 13.45 9.92 -1.46
CA GLN A 182 13.94 11.29 -1.53
C GLN A 182 14.69 11.58 -2.84
N SER A 183 15.28 10.55 -3.45
CA SER A 183 15.95 10.65 -4.74
C SER A 183 15.98 9.30 -5.46
N GLY A 184 16.47 9.28 -6.71
CA GLY A 184 16.68 8.04 -7.47
C GLY A 184 15.43 7.50 -8.18
N TRP A 185 15.61 6.35 -8.83
CA TRP A 185 14.62 5.75 -9.75
C TRP A 185 13.34 5.29 -9.05
N LEU A 186 13.42 4.89 -7.77
CA LEU A 186 12.25 4.45 -7.02
C LEU A 186 11.22 5.57 -6.84
N ARG A 187 11.67 6.83 -6.73
CA ARG A 187 10.77 7.99 -6.67
C ARG A 187 9.92 8.11 -7.93
N THR A 188 10.50 7.87 -9.11
CA THR A 188 9.76 7.85 -10.39
C THR A 188 8.74 6.71 -10.44
N VAL A 189 9.09 5.53 -9.93
CA VAL A 189 8.14 4.42 -9.78
C VAL A 189 6.99 4.79 -8.86
N TRP A 190 7.27 5.50 -7.76
CA TRP A 190 6.24 6.00 -6.85
C TRP A 190 5.30 7.02 -7.51
N TYR A 191 5.81 7.89 -8.38
CA TYR A 191 4.97 8.77 -9.19
C TYR A 191 4.09 7.99 -10.17
N LEU A 192 4.61 6.94 -10.79
CA LEU A 192 3.82 6.04 -11.63
C LEU A 192 2.70 5.36 -10.82
N TYR A 193 3.03 4.84 -9.63
CA TYR A 193 2.03 4.25 -8.73
C TYR A 193 0.97 5.27 -8.34
N GLY A 194 1.36 6.49 -7.98
CA GLY A 194 0.44 7.58 -7.68
C GLY A 194 -0.50 7.93 -8.85
N ALA A 195 0.06 8.10 -10.06
CA ALA A 195 -0.72 8.43 -11.24
C ALA A 195 -1.73 7.32 -11.60
N THR A 196 -1.29 6.07 -11.61
CA THR A 196 -2.14 4.91 -11.92
C THR A 196 -3.18 4.62 -10.83
N LEU A 197 -2.87 4.95 -9.57
CA LEU A 197 -3.84 4.91 -8.47
C LEU A 197 -4.96 5.93 -8.71
N LEU A 198 -4.61 7.18 -9.05
CA LEU A 198 -5.59 8.23 -9.36
C LEU A 198 -6.46 7.86 -10.58
N LEU A 199 -5.87 7.29 -11.62
CA LEU A 199 -6.63 6.78 -12.78
C LEU A 199 -7.60 5.66 -12.38
N SER A 200 -7.14 4.73 -11.54
CA SER A 200 -7.98 3.64 -11.02
C SER A 200 -9.13 4.18 -10.17
N TYR A 201 -8.87 5.21 -9.34
CA TYR A 201 -9.89 5.88 -8.53
C TYR A 201 -10.93 6.57 -9.40
N GLY A 202 -10.51 7.35 -10.39
CA GLY A 202 -11.43 8.02 -11.31
C GLY A 202 -12.32 7.02 -12.04
N TYR A 203 -11.74 5.91 -12.51
CA TYR A 203 -12.49 4.83 -13.14
C TYR A 203 -13.50 4.16 -12.19
N LEU A 204 -13.05 3.76 -11.00
CA LEU A 204 -13.90 3.09 -10.01
C LEU A 204 -15.00 4.01 -9.48
N ALA A 205 -14.71 5.30 -9.26
CA ALA A 205 -15.68 6.30 -8.85
C ALA A 205 -16.77 6.48 -9.91
N ARG A 206 -16.39 6.61 -11.19
CA ARG A 206 -17.34 6.68 -12.31
C ARG A 206 -18.24 5.45 -12.41
N LYS A 207 -17.75 4.28 -12.01
CA LYS A 207 -18.52 3.03 -11.96
C LYS A 207 -19.30 2.83 -10.65
N GLY A 208 -19.21 3.77 -9.71
CA GLY A 208 -19.82 3.63 -8.38
C GLY A 208 -19.22 2.52 -7.53
N ARG A 209 -18.01 2.06 -7.85
CA ARG A 209 -17.31 0.89 -7.26
C ARG A 209 -16.17 1.24 -6.30
N LEU A 210 -15.83 2.52 -6.15
CA LEU A 210 -14.74 2.92 -5.24
C LEU A 210 -15.09 2.71 -3.76
N VAL A 211 -16.36 2.95 -3.40
CA VAL A 211 -16.87 2.89 -2.03
C VAL A 211 -17.99 1.84 -1.87
N THR A 212 -18.07 0.89 -2.80
CA THR A 212 -19.04 -0.21 -2.78
C THR A 212 -18.35 -1.52 -3.15
N ASN A 213 -18.84 -2.65 -2.62
CA ASN A 213 -18.24 -3.98 -2.79
C ASN A 213 -18.57 -4.69 -4.12
#